data_AF-A0A2S9F5P4-F1
#
_entry.id   AF-A0A2S9F5P4-F1
#
_cell.length_a   1.000
_cell.length_b   1.000
_cell.length_c   1.000
_cell.angle_alpha   90.00
_cell.angle_beta   90.00
_cell.angle_gamma   90.00
#
_symmetry.space_group_name_H-M   'P 1'
#
loop_
_entity.id
_entity.type
_entity.pdbx_description
1 polymer ?
#
loop_
_entity_poly.entity_id
_entity_poly.type
_entity_poly.pdbx_seq_one_letter_code
_entity_poly.pdbx_strand_id
1 'polypeptide(L)' 'AGVVADALRRQPVTALDTRELFEPVTDTGDGPSVQLWPHRHGTDAMFAAALRVDAAVG' A
#
# COMPACT_ATOMS: atom_id res chain seq x y z
N ALA A 1 -9.63 10.69 8.45
CA ALA A 1 -8.93 10.05 7.31
C ALA A 1 -8.03 8.94 7.86
N GLY A 2 -7.80 7.86 7.10
CA GLY A 2 -6.85 6.80 7.49
C GLY A 2 -5.40 7.28 7.43
N VAL A 3 -4.49 6.54 8.09
CA VAL A 3 -3.07 6.93 8.23
C VAL A 3 -2.39 7.18 6.88
N VAL A 4 -2.59 6.30 5.89
CA VAL A 4 -2.01 6.45 4.54
C VAL A 4 -2.52 7.70 3.83
N ALA A 5 -3.83 7.94 3.87
CA ALA A 5 -4.44 9.12 3.26
C ALA A 5 -3.96 10.43 3.93
N ASP A 6 -3.67 10.39 5.23
CA ASP A 6 -3.10 11.53 5.94
C ASP A 6 -1.63 11.77 5.53
N ALA A 7 -0.84 10.71 5.40
CA ALA A 7 0.55 10.79 4.95
C ALA A 7 0.66 11.38 3.53
N LEU A 8 -0.14 10.88 2.58
CA LEU A 8 -0.16 11.38 1.19
C LEU A 8 -0.51 12.86 1.08
N ARG A 9 -1.21 13.41 2.07
CA ARG A 9 -1.66 14.81 2.07
C ARG A 9 -0.68 15.74 2.79
N ARG A 10 0.18 15.21 3.66
CA ARG A 10 1.00 16.01 4.58
C ARG A 10 2.51 15.81 4.41
N GLN A 11 2.91 14.70 3.80
CA GLN A 11 4.30 14.32 3.63
C GLN A 11 4.67 14.37 2.14
N PRO A 12 5.95 14.63 1.80
CA PRO A 12 6.43 14.59 0.42
C PRO A 12 6.61 13.13 -0.03
N VAL A 13 5.48 12.43 -0.21
CA VAL A 13 5.46 11.03 -0.59
C VAL A 13 4.39 10.76 -1.65
N THR A 14 4.70 9.87 -2.58
CA THR A 14 3.78 9.37 -3.60
C THR A 14 3.44 7.90 -3.34
N ALA A 15 2.16 7.54 -3.47
CA ALA A 15 1.73 6.14 -3.39
C ALA A 15 2.27 5.36 -4.61
N LEU A 16 2.86 4.21 -4.34
CA LEU A 16 3.19 3.21 -5.36
C LEU A 16 2.08 2.18 -5.47
N ASP A 17 1.97 1.51 -6.62
CA ASP A 17 1.16 0.30 -6.70
C ASP A 17 1.83 -0.79 -5.86
N THR A 18 1.29 -1.01 -4.68
CA THR A 18 1.85 -1.96 -3.69
C THR A 18 1.69 -3.39 -4.18
N ARG A 19 0.75 -3.66 -5.09
CA ARG A 19 0.47 -5.01 -5.58
C ARG A 19 1.68 -5.62 -6.30
N GLU A 20 2.48 -4.80 -6.97
CA GLU A 20 3.72 -5.23 -7.64
C GLU A 20 4.76 -5.82 -6.67
N LEU A 21 4.74 -5.39 -5.40
CA LEU A 21 5.67 -5.89 -4.37
C LEU A 21 5.21 -7.21 -3.73
N PHE A 22 4.00 -7.67 -4.05
CA PHE A 22 3.39 -8.86 -3.48
C PHE A 22 3.18 -9.96 -4.52
N GLU A 23 3.73 -9.84 -5.74
CA GLU A 23 3.65 -10.92 -6.73
C GLU A 23 4.26 -12.24 -6.20
N PRO A 24 3.62 -13.40 -6.46
CA PRO A 24 2.48 -13.62 -7.34
C PRO A 24 1.10 -13.57 -6.64
N VAL A 25 0.97 -12.95 -5.46
CA VAL A 25 -0.29 -12.90 -4.70
C VAL A 25 -1.38 -12.12 -5.47
N THR A 26 -2.53 -12.75 -5.71
CA THR A 26 -3.70 -12.18 -6.38
C THR A 26 -4.80 -11.82 -5.37
N ASP A 27 -5.95 -11.32 -5.84
CA ASP A 27 -7.13 -11.01 -5.01
C ASP A 27 -6.86 -10.03 -3.85
N THR A 28 -6.01 -9.02 -4.06
CA THR A 28 -5.58 -8.05 -3.02
C THR A 28 -6.39 -6.75 -2.99
N GLY A 29 -7.45 -6.64 -3.81
CA GLY A 29 -8.29 -5.47 -4.00
C GLY A 29 -7.91 -4.64 -5.24
N ASP A 30 -8.57 -3.49 -5.42
CA ASP A 30 -8.44 -2.65 -6.63
C ASP A 30 -7.14 -1.80 -6.68
N GLY A 31 -6.33 -1.84 -5.62
CA GLY A 31 -5.11 -1.03 -5.48
C GLY A 31 -5.39 0.43 -5.10
N PRO A 32 -4.34 1.25 -4.90
CA PRO A 32 -2.91 0.89 -4.99
C PRO A 32 -2.37 0.17 -3.74
N SER A 33 -3.14 0.07 -2.65
CA SER A 33 -2.77 -0.69 -1.46
C SER A 33 -3.17 -2.17 -1.58
N VAL A 34 -2.56 -3.02 -0.77
CA VAL A 34 -2.87 -4.45 -0.66
C VAL A 34 -3.64 -4.73 0.63
N GLN A 35 -4.72 -5.49 0.53
CA GLN A 35 -5.35 -6.16 1.67
C GLN A 35 -5.13 -7.66 1.58
N LEU A 36 -4.82 -8.29 2.71
CA LEU A 36 -4.66 -9.74 2.81
C LEU A 36 -5.65 -10.31 3.83
N TRP A 37 -6.37 -11.36 3.42
CA TRP A 37 -7.36 -12.02 4.25
C TRP A 37 -6.90 -13.42 4.62
N PRO A 38 -7.15 -13.87 5.87
CA PRO A 38 -6.72 -15.20 6.30
C PRO A 38 -7.19 -16.35 5.42
N HIS A 39 -8.48 -16.33 5.06
CA HIS A 39 -9.08 -17.38 4.24
C HIS A 39 -8.62 -17.39 2.78
N ARG A 40 -8.02 -16.31 2.27
CA ARG A 40 -7.52 -16.21 0.89
C ARG A 40 -6.02 -16.44 0.79
N HIS A 41 -5.27 -15.88 1.73
CA HIS A 41 -3.81 -15.76 1.59
C HIS A 41 -3.03 -16.52 2.67
N GLY A 42 -3.70 -17.19 3.62
CA GLY A 42 -3.03 -17.97 4.66
C GLY A 42 -2.22 -17.13 5.65
N THR A 43 -2.56 -15.85 5.78
CA THR A 43 -1.93 -14.89 6.71
C THR A 43 -2.91 -14.49 7.82
N ASP A 44 -2.50 -13.67 8.78
CA ASP A 44 -3.48 -12.88 9.53
C ASP A 44 -4.11 -11.80 8.63
N ALA A 45 -5.12 -11.08 9.13
CA ALA A 45 -5.66 -9.94 8.41
C ALA A 45 -4.62 -8.81 8.37
N MET A 46 -4.14 -8.47 7.18
CA MET A 46 -3.07 -7.49 6.99
C MET A 46 -3.44 -6.45 5.93
N PHE A 47 -2.79 -5.29 6.03
CA PHE A 47 -2.87 -4.20 5.06
C PHE A 47 -1.45 -3.70 4.78
N ALA A 48 -1.15 -3.41 3.52
CA ALA A 48 0.13 -2.84 3.11
C ALA A 48 -0.06 -1.68 2.11
N ALA A 49 0.75 -0.64 2.29
CA ALA A 49 0.86 0.47 1.34
C ALA A 49 2.33 0.87 1.21
N ALA A 50 2.84 0.88 -0.02
CA ALA A 50 4.18 1.34 -0.34
C ALA A 50 4.14 2.82 -0.74
N LEU A 51 5.03 3.60 -0.13
CA LEU A 51 5.18 5.02 -0.40
C LEU A 51 6.61 5.28 -0.85
N ARG A 52 6.79 6.06 -1.91
CA ARG A 52 8.09 6.60 -2.30
C ARG A 52 8.22 8.00 -1.73
N VAL A 53 9.36 8.29 -1.10
CA VAL A 53 9.72 9.66 -0.73
C VAL A 53 10.05 10.43 -1.99
N ASP A 54 9.34 11.52 -2.22
CA ASP A 54 9.64 12.43 -3.31
C ASP A 54 10.90 13.21 -2.93
N ALA A 55 11.90 13.22 -3.82
CA ALA A 55 13.12 13.97 -3.55
C ALA A 55 12.75 15.42 -3.25
N ALA A 56 13.34 15.99 -2.18
CA ALA A 56 13.14 17.40 -1.88
C ALA A 56 13.54 18.20 -3.13
N VAL A 57 12.60 18.97 -3.68
CA VAL A 57 12.96 20.04 -4.59
C VAL A 57 13.76 21.02 -3.73
N GLY A 58 15.07 21.05 -3.97
CA GLY A 58 15.99 21.96 -3.28
C GLY A 58 15.63 23.43 -3.51
#